data_AF-A0A2E2N6W7-F1
#
_entry.id   AF-A0A2E2N6W7-F1
#
_cell.length_a   1.000
_cell.length_b   1.000
_cell.length_c   1.000
_cell.angle_alpha   90.00
_cell.angle_beta   90.00
_cell.angle_gamma   90.00
#
_symmetry.space_group_name_H-M   'P 1'
#
loop_
_entity.id
_entity.type
_entity.pdbx_description
1 polymer ?
#
loop_
_entity_poly.entity_id
_entity_poly.type
_entity_poly.pdbx_seq_one_letter_code
_entity_poly.pdbx_strand_id
1 'polypeptide(L)'
;MAINVTRVGLAAAASLATASVASAEVLLEIDLTVENQLTITATDGLASASASTGDFTGVYFDNFYSAAGASPSTAPTVGTLTTFNNPADGSPSIFRSFNDPGLNLWDFSSGTITVTAGVQAFTGTATWMLTAAAYDAMLLNNPTGDIYFGADDVSDIGSAPVVGQWVIVPAPSTLGLAALGLGAAMRRRR
;
A
#
# COMPACT_ATOMS: atom_id res chain seq x y z
N MET A 1 29.95 -12.81 -66.31
CA MET A 1 30.15 -12.44 -64.90
C MET A 1 29.65 -11.03 -64.69
N ALA A 2 28.43 -10.88 -64.16
CA ALA A 2 27.91 -9.70 -63.48
C ALA A 2 26.59 -10.11 -62.82
N ILE A 3 26.57 -10.13 -61.49
CA ILE A 3 25.42 -10.44 -60.62
C ILE A 3 24.88 -9.10 -60.13
N ASN A 4 23.56 -8.90 -60.12
CA ASN A 4 22.87 -7.88 -59.30
C ASN A 4 21.41 -8.29 -59.13
N VAL A 5 21.11 -9.22 -58.22
CA VAL A 5 20.66 -9.02 -56.82
C VAL A 5 19.43 -8.12 -56.69
N THR A 6 18.29 -8.82 -56.63
CA THR A 6 16.95 -8.39 -56.23
C THR A 6 16.97 -7.74 -54.84
N ARG A 7 16.44 -6.52 -54.71
CA ARG A 7 16.22 -5.90 -53.39
C ARG A 7 14.83 -6.29 -52.87
N VAL A 8 14.81 -7.22 -51.92
CA VAL A 8 13.65 -7.52 -51.09
C VAL A 8 13.49 -6.37 -50.10
N GLY A 9 12.37 -5.64 -50.19
CA GLY A 9 12.01 -4.60 -49.23
C GLY A 9 11.58 -5.23 -47.92
N LEU A 10 12.36 -5.00 -46.85
CA LEU A 10 12.02 -5.37 -45.49
C LEU A 10 11.15 -4.26 -44.89
N ALA A 11 9.85 -4.51 -44.75
CA ALA A 11 8.95 -3.62 -44.01
C ALA A 11 9.18 -3.85 -42.51
N ALA A 12 9.83 -2.91 -41.83
CA ALA A 12 9.93 -2.90 -40.38
C ALA A 12 8.60 -2.43 -39.79
N ALA A 13 7.81 -3.35 -39.25
CA ALA A 13 6.67 -3.02 -38.41
C ALA A 13 7.18 -2.52 -37.06
N ALA A 14 7.20 -1.21 -36.86
CA ALA A 14 7.42 -0.61 -35.55
C ALA A 14 6.14 -0.81 -34.72
N SER A 15 6.13 -1.83 -33.87
CA SER A 15 5.13 -1.94 -32.81
C SER A 15 5.34 -0.77 -31.84
N LEU A 16 4.41 0.20 -31.85
CA LEU A 16 4.29 1.16 -30.76
C LEU A 16 3.93 0.39 -29.50
N ALA A 17 4.93 0.10 -28.66
CA ALA A 17 4.69 -0.23 -27.28
C ALA A 17 4.10 1.03 -26.64
N THR A 18 2.78 1.05 -26.44
CA THR A 18 2.17 1.96 -25.49
C THR A 18 2.75 1.61 -24.13
N ALA A 19 3.76 2.37 -23.69
CA ALA A 19 4.17 2.37 -22.30
C ALA A 19 2.95 2.86 -21.51
N SER A 20 2.15 1.92 -21.00
CA SER A 20 1.28 2.21 -19.88
C SER A 20 2.23 2.64 -18.77
N VAL A 21 2.21 3.93 -18.43
CA VAL A 21 2.62 4.36 -17.09
C VAL A 21 1.69 3.58 -16.16
N ALA A 22 2.19 2.46 -15.64
CA ALA A 22 1.52 1.72 -14.60
C ALA A 22 1.41 2.69 -13.43
N SER A 23 0.21 3.22 -13.19
CA SER A 23 -0.07 3.84 -11.91
C SER A 23 0.18 2.77 -10.87
N ALA A 24 1.01 3.07 -9.86
CA ALA A 24 1.18 2.18 -8.73
C ALA A 24 -0.23 1.91 -8.16
N GLU A 25 -0.62 0.64 -8.12
CA GLU A 25 -1.95 0.28 -7.60
C GLU A 25 -1.98 0.47 -6.09
N VAL A 26 -3.15 0.82 -5.57
CA VAL A 26 -3.37 0.80 -4.12
C VAL A 26 -3.33 -0.65 -3.69
N LEU A 27 -2.43 -0.98 -2.76
CA LEU A 27 -2.27 -2.32 -2.22
C LEU A 27 -2.87 -2.44 -0.82
N LEU A 28 -2.82 -1.38 -0.04
CA LEU A 28 -3.27 -1.34 1.35
C LEU A 28 -4.17 -0.14 1.61
N GLU A 29 -5.30 -0.41 2.26
CA GLU A 29 -6.23 0.59 2.76
C GLU A 29 -6.03 0.77 4.26
N ILE A 30 -5.93 2.03 4.70
CA ILE A 30 -5.65 2.46 6.06
C ILE A 30 -6.91 3.10 6.62
N ASP A 31 -7.52 2.49 7.63
CA ASP A 31 -8.72 2.98 8.30
C ASP A 31 -8.35 3.54 9.69
N LEU A 32 -8.63 4.83 9.85
CA LEU A 32 -8.48 5.61 11.09
C LEU A 32 -9.83 6.21 11.52
N THR A 33 -10.94 5.59 11.13
CA THR A 33 -12.30 6.10 11.42
C THR A 33 -12.72 5.85 12.87
N VAL A 34 -12.10 4.87 13.53
CA VAL A 34 -12.29 4.56 14.95
C VAL A 34 -11.18 5.24 15.75
N GLU A 35 -11.57 6.02 16.76
CA GLU A 35 -10.63 6.76 17.60
C GLU A 35 -9.62 5.82 18.26
N ASN A 36 -8.34 6.21 18.22
CA ASN A 36 -7.25 5.44 18.82
C ASN A 36 -7.08 4.03 18.25
N GLN A 37 -7.52 3.82 17.01
CA GLN A 37 -7.42 2.54 16.33
C GLN A 37 -6.95 2.74 14.90
N LEU A 38 -6.06 1.86 14.46
CA LEU A 38 -5.58 1.77 13.08
C LEU A 38 -5.96 0.40 12.56
N THR A 39 -6.68 0.34 11.45
CA THR A 39 -6.91 -0.90 10.72
C THR A 39 -6.26 -0.81 9.36
N ILE A 40 -5.51 -1.86 8.98
CA ILE A 40 -4.94 -1.99 7.64
C ILE A 40 -5.57 -3.18 6.98
N THR A 41 -6.11 -2.98 5.79
CA THR A 41 -6.75 -4.02 4.99
C THR A 41 -6.05 -4.13 3.64
N ALA A 42 -5.70 -5.36 3.26
CA ALA A 42 -5.17 -5.63 1.94
C ALA A 42 -6.26 -5.50 0.87
N THR A 43 -5.88 -4.96 -0.27
CA THR A 43 -6.72 -4.89 -1.47
C THR A 43 -6.38 -6.04 -2.43
N ASP A 44 -7.07 -6.07 -3.57
CA ASP A 44 -6.72 -6.95 -4.70
C ASP A 44 -5.66 -6.33 -5.64
N GLY A 45 -5.01 -5.24 -5.22
CA GLY A 45 -4.02 -4.51 -5.99
C GLY A 45 -2.79 -5.37 -6.33
N LEU A 46 -2.32 -5.21 -7.58
CA LEU A 46 -1.18 -5.92 -8.15
C LEU A 46 0.12 -5.18 -7.86
N ALA A 47 1.14 -5.90 -7.40
CA ALA A 47 2.44 -5.31 -7.15
C ALA A 47 3.06 -4.76 -8.45
N SER A 48 3.61 -3.54 -8.41
CA SER A 48 4.31 -2.92 -9.53
C SER A 48 5.70 -3.50 -9.78
N ALA A 49 6.29 -4.14 -8.75
CA ALA A 49 7.62 -4.73 -8.79
C ALA A 49 7.68 -6.03 -7.99
N SER A 50 8.60 -6.92 -8.36
CA SER A 50 8.92 -8.11 -7.57
C SER A 50 9.99 -7.76 -6.54
N ALA A 51 9.80 -8.21 -5.31
CA ALA A 51 10.73 -7.96 -4.22
C ALA A 51 10.69 -9.11 -3.20
N SER A 52 11.78 -9.25 -2.45
CA SER A 52 11.92 -10.25 -1.40
C SER A 52 12.78 -9.70 -0.28
N THR A 53 12.36 -9.96 0.96
CA THR A 53 13.11 -9.54 2.16
C THR A 53 12.86 -10.52 3.32
N GLY A 54 13.60 -10.35 4.41
CA GLY A 54 13.30 -11.03 5.67
C GLY A 54 12.08 -10.44 6.37
N ASP A 55 11.41 -11.27 7.17
CA ASP A 55 10.31 -10.93 8.06
C ASP A 55 10.61 -9.77 9.03
N PHE A 56 11.87 -9.62 9.46
CA PHE A 56 12.29 -8.55 10.37
C PHE A 56 12.37 -7.16 9.75
N THR A 57 12.38 -7.03 8.42
CA THR A 57 12.45 -5.71 7.75
C THR A 57 11.07 -5.25 7.29
N GLY A 58 10.21 -6.19 6.86
CA GLY A 58 8.83 -5.87 6.52
C GLY A 58 8.67 -4.91 5.33
N VAL A 59 7.73 -3.96 5.47
CA VAL A 59 7.36 -2.98 4.46
C VAL A 59 7.17 -1.60 5.06
N TYR A 60 7.60 -0.57 4.35
CA TYR A 60 7.58 0.82 4.81
C TYR A 60 6.57 1.65 4.03
N PHE A 61 5.72 2.39 4.75
CA PHE A 61 4.75 3.33 4.22
C PHE A 61 5.34 4.73 4.31
N ASP A 62 5.77 5.25 3.16
CA ASP A 62 6.44 6.54 3.10
C ASP A 62 5.49 7.69 3.38
N ASN A 63 5.97 8.71 4.11
CA ASN A 63 5.24 9.93 4.47
C ASN A 63 3.89 9.70 5.20
N PHE A 64 3.79 8.65 6.01
CA PHE A 64 2.60 8.28 6.78
C PHE A 64 2.26 9.26 7.93
N TYR A 65 3.25 9.78 8.65
CA TYR A 65 3.05 10.67 9.80
C TYR A 65 3.16 12.15 9.42
N SER A 66 2.35 13.01 10.07
CA SER A 66 2.36 14.47 9.85
C SER A 66 3.37 15.24 10.70
N ALA A 67 3.81 14.64 11.80
CA ALA A 67 4.58 15.34 12.83
C ALA A 67 5.53 14.40 13.55
N ALA A 68 6.56 14.99 14.16
CA ALA A 68 7.31 14.36 15.24
C ALA A 68 6.34 13.97 16.36
N GLY A 69 6.47 12.77 16.90
CA GLY A 69 5.46 12.24 17.82
C GLY A 69 5.82 10.91 18.44
N ALA A 70 4.91 10.40 19.27
CA ALA A 70 5.07 9.13 19.95
C ALA A 70 5.07 7.97 18.93
N SER A 71 5.94 6.98 19.14
CA SER A 71 5.86 5.71 18.43
C SER A 71 4.50 5.06 18.70
N PRO A 72 3.93 4.32 17.71
CA PRO A 72 2.70 3.57 17.95
C PRO A 72 2.94 2.61 19.13
N SER A 73 2.05 2.65 20.11
CA SER A 73 2.06 1.70 21.22
C SER A 73 1.67 0.34 20.67
N THR A 74 2.60 -0.61 20.66
CA THR A 74 2.41 -1.97 20.15
C THR A 74 1.67 -2.86 21.15
N ALA A 75 0.43 -2.48 21.50
CA ALA A 75 -0.46 -3.46 22.13
C ALA A 75 -0.62 -4.67 21.18
N PRO A 76 -0.63 -5.92 21.70
CA PRO A 76 -0.63 -7.11 20.88
C PRO A 76 -1.84 -7.10 19.94
N THR A 77 -1.54 -7.22 18.66
CA THR A 77 -2.50 -7.18 17.57
C THR A 77 -2.73 -8.60 17.08
N VAL A 78 -3.98 -8.90 16.76
CA VAL A 78 -4.35 -10.13 16.07
C VAL A 78 -4.87 -9.73 14.69
N GLY A 79 -4.26 -10.27 13.65
CA GLY A 79 -4.62 -9.99 12.28
C GLY A 79 -4.10 -11.07 11.35
N THR A 80 -4.69 -11.16 10.17
CA THR A 80 -4.26 -12.08 9.11
C THR A 80 -3.54 -11.36 7.98
N LEU A 81 -3.24 -10.06 8.17
CA LEU A 81 -2.53 -9.26 7.17
C LEU A 81 -1.16 -9.91 6.89
N THR A 82 -0.87 -10.17 5.62
CA THR A 82 0.40 -10.76 5.17
C THR A 82 0.62 -10.51 3.68
N THR A 83 1.79 -10.89 3.13
CA THR A 83 1.98 -10.91 1.66
C THR A 83 1.20 -12.07 1.05
N PHE A 84 0.61 -11.87 -0.13
CA PHE A 84 -0.31 -12.84 -0.76
C PHE A 84 0.29 -14.25 -0.93
N ASN A 85 1.60 -14.32 -1.19
CA ASN A 85 2.32 -15.58 -1.42
C ASN A 85 2.82 -16.25 -0.14
N ASN A 86 2.61 -15.65 1.03
CA ASN A 86 3.15 -16.11 2.30
C ASN A 86 2.01 -16.39 3.30
N PRO A 87 2.16 -17.38 4.20
CA PRO A 87 1.20 -17.59 5.26
C PRO A 87 1.32 -16.48 6.32
N ALA A 88 0.19 -16.01 6.84
CA ALA A 88 0.17 -15.15 8.02
C ALA A 88 0.59 -15.94 9.26
N ASP A 89 1.36 -15.33 10.14
CA ASP A 89 1.72 -15.86 11.46
C ASP A 89 0.76 -15.42 12.58
N GLY A 90 -0.10 -14.44 12.29
CA GLY A 90 -1.12 -13.93 13.21
C GLY A 90 -0.65 -12.77 14.09
N SER A 91 0.59 -12.31 13.93
CA SER A 91 1.24 -11.33 14.81
C SER A 91 1.72 -10.02 14.13
N PRO A 92 1.02 -9.49 13.10
CA PRO A 92 1.50 -8.33 12.37
C PRO A 92 1.75 -7.14 13.32
N SER A 93 2.96 -6.60 13.24
CA SER A 93 3.44 -5.55 14.12
C SER A 93 3.72 -4.28 13.33
N ILE A 94 3.62 -3.14 14.01
CA ILE A 94 3.97 -1.84 13.44
C ILE A 94 5.01 -1.16 14.30
N PHE A 95 5.92 -0.43 13.66
CA PHE A 95 6.82 0.46 14.38
C PHE A 95 7.10 1.74 13.61
N ARG A 96 7.67 2.69 14.33
CA ARG A 96 8.15 3.96 13.79
C ARG A 96 9.51 4.25 14.42
N SER A 97 10.56 4.35 13.59
CA SER A 97 11.87 4.88 14.01
C SER A 97 11.71 6.31 14.53
N PHE A 98 12.59 6.75 15.43
CA PHE A 98 12.40 8.04 16.14
C PHE A 98 12.28 9.24 15.19
N ASN A 99 11.11 9.90 15.19
CA ASN A 99 10.72 10.98 14.27
C ASN A 99 10.71 10.63 12.77
N ASP A 100 10.75 9.35 12.43
CA ASP A 100 10.65 8.90 11.04
C ASP A 100 9.31 9.36 10.42
N PRO A 101 9.28 9.83 9.16
CA PRO A 101 8.05 10.32 8.54
C PRO A 101 7.07 9.19 8.16
N GLY A 102 7.49 7.93 8.15
CA GLY A 102 6.70 6.80 7.70
C GLY A 102 6.39 5.78 8.79
N LEU A 103 5.68 4.73 8.39
CA LEU A 103 5.28 3.62 9.26
C LEU A 103 5.83 2.32 8.68
N ASN A 104 6.47 1.52 9.51
CA ASN A 104 6.84 0.17 9.12
C ASN A 104 5.80 -0.84 9.63
N LEU A 105 5.45 -1.79 8.76
CA LEU A 105 4.69 -3.00 9.05
C LEU A 105 5.63 -4.21 8.90
N TRP A 106 5.71 -5.06 9.92
CA TRP A 106 6.65 -6.19 10.01
C TRP A 106 6.04 -7.34 10.82
N ASP A 107 6.77 -8.46 10.98
CA ASP A 107 6.36 -9.62 11.80
C ASP A 107 4.96 -10.16 11.48
N PHE A 108 4.62 -10.15 10.18
CA PHE A 108 3.30 -10.55 9.66
C PHE A 108 3.33 -11.87 8.86
N SER A 109 4.51 -12.49 8.81
CA SER A 109 4.78 -13.80 8.25
C SER A 109 6.12 -14.29 8.78
N SER A 110 6.34 -15.61 8.73
CA SER A 110 7.62 -16.20 9.10
C SER A 110 8.59 -16.33 7.90
N GLY A 111 9.85 -15.96 8.10
CA GLY A 111 10.93 -16.17 7.14
C GLY A 111 10.96 -15.15 6.02
N THR A 112 11.26 -15.60 4.79
CA THR A 112 11.36 -14.70 3.64
C THR A 112 9.98 -14.35 3.09
N ILE A 113 9.65 -13.07 3.11
CA ILE A 113 8.44 -12.53 2.49
C ILE A 113 8.72 -12.11 1.04
N THR A 114 7.72 -12.26 0.18
CA THR A 114 7.85 -11.96 -1.26
C THR A 114 6.60 -11.31 -1.83
N VAL A 115 6.80 -10.42 -2.79
CA VAL A 115 5.77 -9.96 -3.73
C VAL A 115 6.24 -10.19 -5.15
N THR A 116 5.31 -10.45 -6.06
CA THR A 116 5.60 -10.71 -7.47
C THR A 116 4.88 -9.67 -8.32
N ALA A 117 5.62 -8.99 -9.20
CA ALA A 117 5.05 -8.01 -10.12
C ALA A 117 3.87 -8.59 -10.91
N GLY A 118 2.76 -7.84 -10.99
CA GLY A 118 1.54 -8.24 -11.68
C GLY A 118 0.68 -9.29 -10.95
N VAL A 119 1.01 -9.62 -9.69
CA VAL A 119 0.23 -10.49 -8.81
C VAL A 119 -0.25 -9.68 -7.61
N GLN A 120 -1.38 -10.07 -7.01
CA GLN A 120 -1.86 -9.49 -5.75
C GLN A 120 -0.72 -9.44 -4.72
N ALA A 121 -0.51 -8.28 -4.10
CA ALA A 121 0.64 -8.06 -3.23
C ALA A 121 0.43 -8.59 -1.80
N PHE A 122 -0.72 -8.27 -1.21
CA PHE A 122 -1.05 -8.58 0.18
C PHE A 122 -2.42 -9.26 0.29
N THR A 123 -2.68 -9.85 1.45
CA THR A 123 -3.99 -10.40 1.80
C THR A 123 -4.27 -10.21 3.29
N GLY A 124 -5.54 -10.25 3.69
CA GLY A 124 -5.95 -10.18 5.09
C GLY A 124 -6.08 -8.75 5.62
N THR A 125 -6.19 -8.66 6.95
CA THR A 125 -6.41 -7.40 7.67
C THR A 125 -5.81 -7.48 9.07
N ALA A 126 -5.43 -6.34 9.64
CA ALA A 126 -4.93 -6.24 11.00
C ALA A 126 -5.35 -4.93 11.65
N THR A 127 -5.51 -4.92 12.97
CA THR A 127 -6.01 -3.77 13.72
C THR A 127 -5.20 -3.53 14.99
N TRP A 128 -4.63 -2.34 15.12
CA TRP A 128 -3.81 -1.91 16.26
C TRP A 128 -4.56 -0.90 17.11
N MET A 129 -4.43 -1.04 18.43
CA MET A 129 -4.83 0.00 19.38
C MET A 129 -3.68 0.98 19.57
N LEU A 130 -3.98 2.27 19.42
CA LEU A 130 -3.02 3.35 19.48
C LEU A 130 -3.18 4.17 20.77
N THR A 131 -2.13 4.89 21.14
CA THR A 131 -2.29 6.02 22.07
C THR A 131 -2.89 7.20 21.32
N ALA A 132 -3.58 8.10 22.04
CA ALA A 132 -4.11 9.33 21.47
C ALA A 132 -3.03 10.14 20.70
N ALA A 133 -1.83 10.25 21.28
CA ALA A 133 -0.73 10.97 20.63
C ALA A 133 -0.26 10.31 19.32
N ALA A 134 -0.26 8.98 19.24
CA ALA A 134 0.10 8.27 18.00
C ALA A 134 -1.01 8.41 16.95
N TYR A 135 -2.28 8.25 17.36
CA TYR A 135 -3.44 8.41 16.50
C TYR A 135 -3.54 9.83 15.91
N ASP A 136 -3.39 10.87 16.72
CA ASP A 136 -3.39 12.27 16.27
C ASP A 136 -2.26 12.55 15.24
N ALA A 137 -1.10 11.92 15.40
CA ALA A 137 0.02 12.07 14.47
C ALA A 137 -0.24 11.42 13.10
N MET A 138 -1.16 10.45 13.03
CA MET A 138 -1.57 9.77 11.79
C MET A 138 -2.76 10.47 11.10
N LEU A 139 -3.66 11.11 11.85
CA LEU A 139 -4.85 11.78 11.31
C LEU A 139 -4.56 12.99 10.40
N LEU A 140 -3.38 13.57 10.52
CA LEU A 140 -3.06 14.90 10.02
C LEU A 140 -2.28 14.93 8.69
N ASN A 141 -2.08 13.80 8.00
CA ASN A 141 -1.33 13.83 6.72
C ASN A 141 -1.82 12.90 5.61
N ASN A 142 -1.20 13.17 4.44
CA ASN A 142 -1.16 12.43 3.19
C ASN A 142 -2.20 11.31 3.07
N PRO A 143 -3.24 11.49 2.25
CA PRO A 143 -4.24 10.45 2.05
C PRO A 143 -3.67 9.22 1.35
N THR A 144 -2.42 9.26 0.90
CA THR A 144 -1.73 8.18 0.19
C THR A 144 -0.22 8.37 0.24
N GLY A 145 0.52 7.29 0.04
CA GLY A 145 1.97 7.27 -0.13
C GLY A 145 2.45 5.98 -0.75
N ASP A 146 3.74 5.90 -1.03
CA ASP A 146 4.35 4.71 -1.63
C ASP A 146 4.64 3.64 -0.57
N ILE A 147 4.60 2.37 -1.00
CA ILE A 147 5.00 1.22 -0.21
C ILE A 147 6.37 0.74 -0.70
N TYR A 148 7.37 0.86 0.16
CA TYR A 148 8.73 0.36 -0.07
C TYR A 148 8.89 -1.03 0.58
N PHE A 149 9.28 -2.02 -0.22
CA PHE A 149 9.40 -3.40 0.25
C PHE A 149 10.82 -3.69 0.73
N GLY A 150 10.97 -4.18 1.98
CA GLY A 150 12.28 -4.39 2.58
C GLY A 150 12.98 -3.09 3.01
N ALA A 151 12.21 -2.18 3.60
CA ALA A 151 12.72 -0.97 4.27
C ALA A 151 12.19 -0.92 5.70
N ASP A 152 13.05 -0.60 6.67
CA ASP A 152 12.68 -0.37 8.07
C ASP A 152 12.29 1.08 8.31
N ASP A 153 13.00 2.01 7.68
CA ASP A 153 12.77 3.44 7.81
C ASP A 153 13.19 4.23 6.56
N VAL A 154 13.08 5.56 6.61
CA VAL A 154 13.37 6.45 5.48
C VAL A 154 14.78 6.27 4.92
N SER A 155 15.74 5.78 5.71
CA SER A 155 17.13 5.60 5.27
C SER A 155 17.31 4.43 4.29
N ASP A 156 16.37 3.47 4.25
CA ASP A 156 16.43 2.29 3.38
C ASP A 156 15.80 2.52 2.00
N ILE A 157 15.02 3.60 1.83
CA ILE A 157 14.28 3.93 0.59
C ILE A 157 15.17 3.92 -0.65
N GLY A 158 16.43 4.36 -0.53
CA GLY A 158 17.37 4.42 -1.66
C GLY A 158 17.69 3.05 -2.29
N SER A 159 17.46 1.96 -1.56
CA SER A 159 17.69 0.58 -1.99
C SER A 159 16.43 -0.28 -2.07
N ALA A 160 15.33 0.16 -1.46
CA ALA A 160 14.08 -0.58 -1.42
C ALA A 160 13.22 -0.31 -2.67
N PRO A 161 12.67 -1.34 -3.35
CA PRO A 161 11.76 -1.14 -4.46
C PRO A 161 10.39 -0.65 -3.98
N VAL A 162 9.80 0.29 -4.72
CA VAL A 162 8.38 0.65 -4.60
C VAL A 162 7.54 -0.45 -5.25
N VAL A 163 6.61 -1.02 -4.48
CA VAL A 163 5.75 -2.13 -4.94
C VAL A 163 4.30 -1.73 -5.16
N GLY A 164 3.88 -0.55 -4.69
CA GLY A 164 2.55 -0.01 -4.87
C GLY A 164 2.29 1.16 -3.91
N GLN A 165 1.03 1.47 -3.66
CA GLN A 165 0.63 2.58 -2.79
C GLN A 165 -0.26 2.14 -1.64
N TRP A 166 -0.22 2.89 -0.55
CA TRP A 166 -1.21 2.83 0.52
C TRP A 166 -2.15 4.03 0.40
N VAL A 167 -3.37 3.92 0.94
CA VAL A 167 -4.35 5.02 0.97
C VAL A 167 -5.09 5.04 2.31
N ILE A 168 -5.36 6.23 2.86
CA ILE A 168 -6.28 6.37 3.99
C ILE A 168 -7.71 6.40 3.46
N VAL A 169 -8.54 5.49 3.97
CA VAL A 169 -9.99 5.49 3.69
C VAL A 169 -10.62 6.63 4.47
N PRO A 170 -11.20 7.65 3.80
CA PRO A 170 -11.91 8.69 4.50
C PRO A 170 -13.14 8.09 5.19
N ALA A 171 -13.43 8.52 6.42
CA ALA A 171 -14.72 8.24 7.03
C ALA A 171 -15.85 8.60 6.03
N PRO A 172 -16.90 7.76 5.86
CA PRO A 172 -17.98 8.08 4.94
C PRO A 172 -18.54 9.45 5.33
N SER A 173 -18.28 10.46 4.49
CA SER A 173 -18.76 11.80 4.77
C SER A 173 -20.28 11.77 4.80
N THR A 174 -20.87 12.35 5.84
CA THR A 174 -22.33 12.45 6.02
C THR A 174 -23.01 13.17 4.85
N LEU A 175 -22.25 13.90 4.03
CA LEU A 175 -22.67 14.50 2.77
C LEU A 175 -23.06 13.46 1.71
N GLY A 176 -22.37 12.33 1.63
CA GLY A 176 -22.73 11.23 0.72
C GLY A 176 -24.05 10.55 1.09
N LEU A 177 -24.32 10.40 2.38
CA LEU A 177 -25.59 9.88 2.89
C LEU A 177 -26.75 10.88 2.71
N ALA A 178 -26.51 12.18 2.88
CA ALA A 178 -27.53 13.20 2.62
C ALA A 178 -27.94 13.27 1.14
N ALA A 179 -26.98 13.10 0.21
CA ALA A 179 -27.26 13.09 -1.22
C ALA A 179 -28.13 11.89 -1.66
N LEU A 180 -27.90 10.71 -1.09
CA LEU A 180 -28.75 9.53 -1.30
C LEU A 180 -30.15 9.68 -0.69
N GLY A 181 -30.26 10.30 0.50
CA GLY A 181 -31.53 10.61 1.14
C GLY A 181 -32.39 11.60 0.33
N LEU A 182 -31.77 12.63 -0.25
CA LEU A 182 -32.45 13.61 -1.11
C LEU A 182 -32.89 13.00 -2.46
N GLY A 183 -32.07 12.12 -3.05
CA GLY A 183 -32.44 11.40 -4.27
C GLY A 183 -33.65 10.47 -4.09
N ALA A 184 -33.74 9.78 -2.96
CA ALA A 184 -34.89 8.94 -2.61
C ALA A 184 -36.16 9.76 -2.31
N ALA A 185 -36.02 10.94 -1.69
CA ALA A 185 -37.14 11.84 -1.40
C ALA A 185 -37.73 12.49 -2.67
N MET A 186 -36.89 12.84 -3.66
CA MET A 186 -37.37 13.41 -4.93
C MET A 186 -38.10 12.40 -5.81
N ARG A 187 -37.76 11.11 -5.74
CA ARG A 187 -38.40 10.06 -6.56
C ARG A 187 -39.81 9.67 -6.08
N ARG A 188 -40.20 10.08 -4.88
CA ARG A 188 -41.53 9.80 -4.30
C ARG A 188 -42.59 10.87 -4.62
N ARG A 189 -42.23 11.90 -5.39
CA ARG A 189 -43.14 12.90 -5.95
C ARG A 189 -43.18 12.80 -7.48
N ARG A 190 -43.69 11.70 -7.99
CA ARG A 190 -44.31 11.61 -9.33
C ARG A 190 -45.51 10.70 -9.24
#